data_AF-A0A6I4T674-F1
#
_entry.id   AF-A0A6I4T674-F1
#
_cell.length_a   1.000
_cell.length_b   1.000
_cell.length_c   1.000
_cell.angle_alpha   90.00
_cell.angle_beta   90.00
_cell.angle_gamma   90.00
#
_symmetry.space_group_name_H-M   'P 1'
#
loop_
_entity.id
_entity.type
_entity.pdbx_description
1 polymer ?
#
loop_
_entity_poly.entity_id
_entity_poly.type
_entity_poly.pdbx_seq_one_letter_code
_entity_poly.pdbx_strand_id
1 'polypeptide(L)'
;MNEQIAGVLGIAVCLASVLMLRRAWRDAGLRRKLWAAGGWLVLIPASILIALWWGVVVGLAVMLLTFSLCAMTVVKVGEERRPARPAKSRIREEMGLDPDERRRSRWRGWARGAAAILLTAITANAIGAAAAGIAPGAQSDRFATGVVIVPLLWACLIIWMLSDRVMLRPVLSMTAASAIAGAVIAWTLLS
;
A
#
# COMPACT_ATOMS: atom_id res chain seq x y z
N MET A 1 -10.15 25.48 17.61
CA MET A 1 -10.44 25.99 16.25
C MET A 1 -9.38 25.58 15.24
N ASN A 2 -8.07 25.73 15.53
CA ASN A 2 -6.98 25.36 14.62
C ASN A 2 -6.95 23.87 14.21
N GLU A 3 -7.30 22.95 15.13
CA GLU A 3 -7.28 21.52 14.85
C GLU A 3 -8.40 21.06 13.91
N GLN A 4 -9.59 21.68 14.00
CA GLN A 4 -10.69 21.39 13.07
C GLN A 4 -10.35 21.85 11.65
N ILE A 5 -9.69 23.00 11.51
CA ILE A 5 -9.24 23.53 10.21
C ILE A 5 -8.17 22.60 9.61
N ALA A 6 -7.21 22.14 10.41
CA ALA A 6 -6.21 21.18 9.98
C ALA A 6 -6.81 19.84 9.53
N GLY A 7 -7.81 19.33 10.26
CA GLY A 7 -8.53 18.11 9.90
C GLY A 7 -9.27 18.23 8.56
N VAL A 8 -10.01 19.33 8.37
CA VAL A 8 -10.75 19.59 7.11
C VAL A 8 -9.78 19.76 5.94
N LEU A 9 -8.67 20.48 6.13
CA LEU A 9 -7.63 20.63 5.11
C LEU A 9 -6.98 19.28 4.76
N GLY A 10 -6.68 18.44 5.75
CA GLY A 10 -6.13 17.10 5.52
C GLY A 10 -7.06 16.23 4.67
N ILE A 11 -8.35 16.21 4.98
CA ILE A 11 -9.36 15.48 4.19
C ILE A 11 -9.45 16.03 2.76
N ALA A 12 -9.47 17.36 2.60
CA ALA A 12 -9.54 18.01 1.29
C ALA A 12 -8.30 17.67 0.43
N VAL A 13 -7.11 17.66 1.03
CA VAL A 13 -5.86 17.26 0.37
C VAL A 13 -5.90 15.80 -0.05
N CYS A 14 -6.31 14.89 0.84
CA CYS A 14 -6.45 13.47 0.51
C CYS A 14 -7.43 13.26 -0.66
N LEU A 15 -8.59 13.90 -0.64
CA LEU A 15 -9.57 13.86 -1.73
C LEU A 15 -8.99 14.39 -3.04
N ALA A 16 -8.33 15.55 -3.01
CA ALA A 16 -7.72 16.15 -4.19
C ALA A 16 -6.66 15.25 -4.80
N SER A 17 -5.76 14.69 -3.99
CA SER A 17 -4.74 13.73 -4.41
C SER A 17 -5.36 12.49 -5.05
N VAL A 18 -6.37 11.88 -4.41
CA VAL A 18 -7.07 10.71 -4.95
C VAL A 18 -7.74 11.03 -6.29
N LEU A 19 -8.39 12.18 -6.42
CA LEU A 19 -9.03 12.60 -7.68
C LEU A 19 -8.01 12.84 -8.80
N MET A 20 -6.86 13.44 -8.49
CA MET A 20 -5.75 13.61 -9.43
C MET A 20 -5.20 12.26 -9.89
N LEU A 21 -4.95 11.33 -8.97
CA LEU A 21 -4.52 9.97 -9.32
C LEU A 21 -5.57 9.26 -10.19
N ARG A 22 -6.85 9.38 -9.85
CA ARG A 22 -7.94 8.80 -10.64
C ARG A 22 -8.02 9.41 -12.04
N ARG A 23 -7.74 10.70 -12.18
CA ARG A 23 -7.69 11.40 -13.49
C ARG A 23 -6.49 10.94 -14.30
N ALA A 24 -5.34 10.74 -13.66
CA ALA A 24 -4.15 10.16 -14.28
C ALA A 24 -4.41 8.78 -14.91
N TRP A 25 -5.29 7.99 -14.30
CA TRP A 25 -5.67 6.66 -14.81
C TRP A 25 -6.67 6.70 -15.96
N ARG A 26 -7.35 7.84 -16.19
CA ARG A 26 -8.28 8.05 -17.31
C ARG A 26 -7.59 8.63 -18.54
N ASP A 27 -6.56 9.44 -18.33
CA ASP A 27 -5.80 10.07 -19.42
C ASP A 27 -4.68 9.14 -19.95
N ALA A 28 -4.26 9.36 -21.20
CA ALA A 28 -3.11 8.69 -21.80
C ALA A 28 -1.95 9.68 -22.03
N GLY A 29 -0.72 9.17 -22.16
CA GLY A 29 0.46 9.97 -22.52
C GLY A 29 1.01 10.86 -21.40
N LEU A 30 1.51 12.04 -21.76
CA LEU A 30 2.23 12.95 -20.84
C LEU A 30 1.32 13.48 -19.70
N ARG A 31 0.03 13.70 -20.00
CA ARG A 31 -0.98 14.11 -19.01
C ARG A 31 -1.15 13.10 -17.89
N ARG A 32 -1.10 11.80 -18.18
CA ARG A 32 -1.12 10.74 -17.14
C ARG A 32 0.05 10.91 -16.17
N LYS A 33 1.26 11.14 -16.69
CA LYS A 33 2.45 11.33 -15.85
C LYS A 33 2.32 12.58 -14.99
N LEU A 34 1.84 13.69 -15.55
CA LEU A 34 1.65 14.95 -14.84
C LEU A 34 0.60 14.85 -13.73
N TRP A 35 -0.56 14.25 -14.00
CA TRP A 35 -1.61 14.07 -12.98
C TRP A 35 -1.19 13.11 -11.88
N ALA A 36 -0.44 12.05 -12.21
CA ALA A 36 0.13 11.15 -11.21
C ALA A 36 1.16 11.88 -10.34
N ALA A 37 2.12 12.58 -10.96
CA ALA A 37 3.12 13.36 -10.26
C ALA A 37 2.49 14.43 -9.36
N GLY A 38 1.47 15.15 -9.85
CA GLY A 38 0.75 16.16 -9.08
C GLY A 38 0.07 15.58 -7.84
N GLY A 39 -0.63 14.45 -7.97
CA GLY A 39 -1.31 13.85 -6.82
C GLY A 39 -0.33 13.33 -5.75
N TRP A 40 0.83 12.80 -6.15
CA TRP A 40 1.90 12.42 -5.23
C TRP A 40 2.59 13.63 -4.60
N LEU A 41 2.85 14.68 -5.38
CA LEU A 41 3.44 15.95 -4.90
C LEU A 41 2.54 16.69 -3.93
N VAL A 42 1.22 16.49 -3.97
CA VAL A 42 0.31 17.06 -2.97
C VAL A 42 0.24 16.15 -1.74
N LEU A 43 0.21 14.82 -1.93
CA LEU A 43 0.03 13.88 -0.83
C LEU A 43 1.26 13.76 0.09
N ILE A 44 2.46 13.62 -0.48
CA ILE A 44 3.70 13.38 0.27
C ILE A 44 4.03 14.54 1.22
N PRO A 45 4.17 15.79 0.77
CA PRO A 45 4.48 16.89 1.68
C PRO A 45 3.36 17.16 2.69
N ALA A 46 2.09 16.98 2.31
CA ALA A 46 1.00 17.12 3.28
C ALA A 46 1.06 16.07 4.39
N SER A 47 1.43 14.82 4.04
CA SER A 47 1.61 13.76 5.03
C SER A 47 2.78 14.05 5.98
N ILE A 48 3.88 14.61 5.47
CA ILE A 48 5.04 15.03 6.29
C ILE A 48 4.64 16.18 7.23
N LEU A 49 3.93 17.20 6.72
CA LEU A 49 3.51 18.34 7.53
C LEU A 49 2.57 17.92 8.68
N ILE A 50 1.60 17.05 8.41
CA ILE A 50 0.69 16.54 9.45
C ILE A 50 1.41 15.62 10.44
N ALA A 51 2.36 14.80 9.96
CA ALA A 51 3.22 14.00 10.83
C ALA A 51 4.08 14.86 11.78
N LEU A 52 4.58 16.01 11.32
CA LEU A 52 5.31 16.95 12.17
C LEU A 52 4.41 17.67 13.18
N TRP A 53 3.13 17.89 12.83
CA TRP A 53 2.21 18.68 13.65
C TRP A 53 1.53 17.88 14.76
N TRP A 54 1.12 16.64 14.49
CA TRP A 54 0.42 15.77 15.46
C TRP A 54 1.31 14.68 16.07
N GLY A 55 2.60 14.70 15.75
CA GLY A 55 3.52 13.62 16.05
C GLY A 55 3.50 12.56 14.96
N VAL A 56 4.69 12.00 14.68
CA VAL A 56 4.93 11.19 13.47
C VAL A 56 3.99 9.99 13.38
N VAL A 57 3.77 9.32 14.51
CA VAL A 57 2.93 8.12 14.62
C VAL A 57 1.46 8.44 14.34
N VAL A 58 0.90 9.42 15.06
CA VAL A 58 -0.53 9.77 14.97
C VAL A 58 -0.84 10.44 13.64
N GLY A 59 0.01 11.37 13.19
CA GLY A 59 -0.18 12.08 11.93
C GLY A 59 -0.12 11.15 10.71
N LEU A 60 0.83 10.21 10.67
CA LEU A 60 0.88 9.21 9.59
C LEU A 60 -0.35 8.29 9.61
N ALA A 61 -0.73 7.78 10.79
CA ALA A 61 -1.89 6.90 10.91
C ALA A 61 -3.18 7.58 10.42
N VAL A 62 -3.43 8.82 10.87
CA VAL A 62 -4.61 9.60 10.47
C VAL A 62 -4.61 9.90 8.98
N MET A 63 -3.47 10.30 8.40
CA MET A 63 -3.39 10.59 6.96
C MET A 63 -3.57 9.34 6.10
N LEU A 64 -2.98 8.20 6.48
CA LEU A 64 -3.12 6.94 5.75
C LEU A 64 -4.56 6.44 5.79
N LEU A 65 -5.21 6.47 6.96
CA LEU A 65 -6.61 6.10 7.12
C LEU A 65 -7.52 7.00 6.28
N THR A 66 -7.32 8.31 6.37
CA THR A 66 -8.10 9.30 5.62
C THR A 66 -7.91 9.13 4.12
N PHE A 67 -6.67 8.96 3.65
CA PHE A 67 -6.37 8.70 2.25
C PHE A 67 -7.03 7.41 1.74
N SER A 68 -6.97 6.32 2.53
CA SER A 68 -7.60 5.04 2.20
C SER A 68 -9.12 5.15 2.12
N LEU A 69 -9.75 5.83 3.08
CA LEU A 69 -11.19 6.13 3.07
C LEU A 69 -11.59 6.95 1.84
N CYS A 70 -10.84 8.01 1.52
CA CYS A 70 -11.07 8.83 0.33
C CYS A 70 -10.92 8.02 -0.96
N ALA A 71 -9.92 7.14 -1.03
CA ALA A 71 -9.74 6.25 -2.18
C ALA A 71 -10.92 5.29 -2.34
N MET A 72 -11.36 4.64 -1.26
CA MET A 72 -12.51 3.73 -1.28
C MET A 72 -13.81 4.43 -1.70
N THR A 73 -14.10 5.61 -1.15
CA THR A 73 -15.30 6.37 -1.52
C THR A 73 -15.28 6.78 -2.98
N VAL A 74 -14.15 7.29 -3.47
CA VAL A 74 -13.98 7.67 -4.88
C VAL A 74 -14.08 6.47 -5.82
N VAL A 75 -13.59 5.29 -5.41
CA VAL A 75 -13.73 4.04 -6.18
C VAL A 75 -15.19 3.59 -6.21
N LYS A 76 -15.87 3.50 -5.07
CA LYS A 76 -17.29 3.10 -5.01
C LYS A 76 -18.20 4.03 -5.82
N VAL A 77 -18.08 5.34 -5.64
CA VAL A 77 -18.81 6.35 -6.44
C VAL A 77 -18.40 6.28 -7.93
N GLY A 78 -17.21 5.77 -8.20
CA GLY A 78 -16.72 5.56 -9.55
C GLY A 78 -17.16 4.29 -10.24
N GLU A 79 -17.61 3.30 -9.48
CA GLU A 79 -17.98 1.96 -9.95
C GLU A 79 -19.28 2.01 -10.74
N GLU A 80 -20.23 2.86 -10.34
CA GLU A 80 -21.50 3.11 -11.03
C GLU A 80 -21.32 3.72 -12.45
N ARG A 81 -20.16 4.32 -12.74
CA ARG A 81 -19.91 5.02 -14.02
C ARG A 81 -19.12 4.21 -15.04
N ARG A 82 -18.79 2.95 -14.79
CA ARG A 82 -18.31 2.06 -15.85
C ARG A 82 -19.50 1.31 -16.42
N PRO A 83 -20.05 1.68 -17.60
CA PRO A 83 -20.79 0.70 -18.37
C PRO A 83 -19.89 -0.52 -18.49
N ALA A 84 -20.42 -1.69 -18.13
CA ALA A 84 -19.69 -2.95 -18.16
C ALA A 84 -18.88 -3.00 -19.45
N ARG A 85 -17.54 -2.98 -19.34
CA ARG A 85 -16.66 -3.19 -20.51
C ARG A 85 -17.22 -4.41 -21.23
N PRO A 86 -17.53 -4.33 -22.54
CA PRO A 86 -18.21 -5.42 -23.22
C PRO A 86 -17.40 -6.69 -22.96
N ALA A 87 -18.06 -7.66 -22.33
CA ALA A 87 -17.47 -8.94 -21.94
C ALA A 87 -16.76 -9.63 -23.11
N LYS A 88 -17.03 -9.21 -24.35
CA LYS A 88 -16.39 -9.64 -25.59
C LYS A 88 -14.85 -9.65 -25.56
N SER A 89 -14.18 -8.75 -24.82
CA SER A 89 -12.71 -8.78 -24.72
C SER A 89 -12.17 -9.81 -23.73
N ARG A 90 -12.95 -10.18 -22.69
CA ARG A 90 -12.62 -11.31 -21.80
C ARG A 90 -13.05 -12.63 -22.43
N ILE A 91 -14.21 -12.68 -23.06
CA ILE A 91 -14.76 -13.85 -23.74
C ILE A 91 -13.80 -14.34 -24.84
N ARG A 92 -13.07 -13.46 -25.55
CA ARG A 92 -12.11 -13.89 -26.58
C ARG A 92 -10.84 -14.57 -26.02
N GLU A 93 -10.42 -14.25 -24.80
CA GLU A 93 -9.37 -14.98 -24.07
C GLU A 93 -9.92 -16.19 -23.29
N GLU A 94 -11.19 -16.14 -22.87
CA GLU A 94 -11.85 -17.15 -22.03
C GLU A 94 -12.58 -18.25 -22.81
N MET A 95 -12.75 -18.14 -24.13
CA MET A 95 -13.46 -19.15 -24.95
C MET A 95 -12.68 -20.45 -25.15
N GLY A 96 -11.43 -20.54 -24.68
CA GLY A 96 -10.59 -21.74 -24.75
C GLY A 96 -10.36 -22.45 -23.42
N LEU A 97 -10.98 -22.01 -22.32
CA LEU A 97 -10.74 -22.55 -20.97
C LEU A 97 -11.93 -23.39 -20.47
N ASP A 98 -11.66 -24.68 -20.32
CA ASP A 98 -12.54 -25.73 -19.80
C ASP A 98 -13.11 -25.33 -18.40
N PRO A 99 -14.41 -25.52 -18.10
CA PRO A 99 -15.03 -25.23 -16.81
C PRO A 99 -14.27 -25.72 -15.56
N ASP A 100 -13.56 -26.85 -15.63
CA ASP A 100 -12.74 -27.36 -14.51
C ASP A 100 -11.48 -26.50 -14.25
N GLU A 101 -10.93 -25.88 -15.30
CA GLU A 101 -9.78 -24.99 -15.18
C GLU A 101 -10.16 -23.66 -14.51
N ARG A 102 -11.42 -23.22 -14.66
CA ARG A 102 -11.97 -21.99 -14.05
C ARG A 102 -12.05 -22.09 -12.52
N ARG A 103 -12.41 -23.27 -11.99
CA ARG A 103 -12.48 -23.52 -10.54
C ARG A 103 -11.09 -23.56 -9.91
N ARG A 104 -10.12 -24.13 -10.61
CA ARG A 104 -8.69 -24.16 -10.22
C ARG A 104 -8.06 -22.76 -10.21
N SER A 105 -8.45 -21.90 -11.13
CA SER A 105 -7.99 -20.50 -11.20
C SER A 105 -8.44 -19.66 -9.98
N ARG A 106 -9.68 -19.84 -9.50
CA ARG A 106 -10.18 -19.16 -8.31
C ARG A 106 -9.46 -19.57 -7.03
N TRP A 107 -9.21 -20.86 -6.83
CA TRP A 107 -8.44 -21.34 -5.67
C TRP A 107 -6.99 -20.86 -5.71
N ARG A 108 -6.36 -20.86 -6.90
CA ARG A 108 -5.04 -20.25 -7.08
C ARG A 108 -5.09 -18.76 -6.73
N GLY A 109 -6.10 -18.00 -7.16
CA GLY A 109 -6.26 -16.60 -6.76
C GLY A 109 -6.38 -16.39 -5.25
N TRP A 110 -7.13 -17.24 -4.57
CA TRP A 110 -7.31 -17.16 -3.11
C TRP A 110 -6.05 -17.57 -2.34
N ALA A 111 -5.41 -18.68 -2.73
CA ALA A 111 -4.13 -19.11 -2.19
C ALA A 111 -3.04 -18.05 -2.43
N ARG A 112 -3.08 -17.36 -3.58
CA ARG A 112 -2.21 -16.23 -3.88
C ARG A 112 -2.46 -15.03 -2.98
N GLY A 113 -3.73 -14.67 -2.75
CA GLY A 113 -4.10 -13.59 -1.83
C GLY A 113 -3.70 -13.91 -0.39
N ALA A 114 -3.98 -15.13 0.07
CA ALA A 114 -3.60 -15.60 1.40
C ALA A 114 -2.08 -15.62 1.57
N ALA A 115 -1.34 -16.17 0.60
CA ALA A 115 0.12 -16.18 0.60
C ALA A 115 0.70 -14.75 0.58
N ALA A 116 0.09 -13.84 -0.19
CA ALA A 116 0.47 -12.44 -0.16
C ALA A 116 0.28 -11.85 1.22
N ILE A 117 -0.91 -11.95 1.81
CA ILE A 117 -1.18 -11.42 3.15
C ILE A 117 -0.21 -11.97 4.19
N LEU A 118 0.01 -13.29 4.22
CA LEU A 118 0.85 -13.94 5.22
C LEU A 118 2.34 -13.61 5.05
N LEU A 119 2.86 -13.76 3.83
CA LEU A 119 4.28 -13.54 3.54
C LEU A 119 4.66 -12.09 3.74
N THR A 120 3.82 -11.17 3.25
CA THR A 120 4.02 -9.74 3.44
C THR A 120 3.99 -9.38 4.93
N ALA A 121 3.12 -10.01 5.73
CA ALA A 121 3.05 -9.75 7.18
C ALA A 121 4.33 -10.19 7.89
N ILE A 122 4.83 -11.39 7.59
CA ILE A 122 6.07 -11.91 8.19
C ILE A 122 7.24 -11.00 7.82
N THR A 123 7.40 -10.67 6.54
CA THR A 123 8.49 -9.81 6.08
C THR A 123 8.40 -8.41 6.67
N ALA A 124 7.21 -7.80 6.71
CA ALA A 124 7.02 -6.48 7.30
C ALA A 124 7.35 -6.46 8.80
N ASN A 125 6.92 -7.47 9.55
CA ASN A 125 7.24 -7.61 10.98
C ASN A 125 8.73 -7.82 11.22
N ALA A 126 9.39 -8.66 10.42
CA ALA A 126 10.83 -8.89 10.53
C ALA A 126 11.62 -7.58 10.28
N ILE A 127 11.29 -6.84 9.22
CA ILE A 127 11.93 -5.57 8.90
C ILE A 127 11.62 -4.52 9.98
N GLY A 128 10.37 -4.46 10.46
CA GLY A 128 9.98 -3.53 11.53
C GLY A 128 10.72 -3.79 12.84
N ALA A 129 10.89 -5.07 13.22
CA ALA A 129 11.67 -5.46 14.39
C ALA A 129 13.16 -5.14 14.22
N ALA A 130 13.74 -5.41 13.05
CA ALA A 130 15.12 -5.04 12.74
C ALA A 130 15.32 -3.52 12.80
N ALA A 131 14.39 -2.74 12.25
CA ALA A 131 14.40 -1.28 12.29
C ALA A 131 14.30 -0.74 13.73
N ALA A 132 13.46 -1.34 14.58
CA ALA A 132 13.37 -0.99 15.99
C ALA A 132 14.67 -1.31 16.74
N GLY A 133 15.34 -2.43 16.42
CA GLY A 133 16.61 -2.81 17.05
C GLY A 133 17.74 -1.79 16.82
N ILE A 134 17.80 -1.21 15.62
CA ILE A 134 18.84 -0.25 15.23
C ILE A 134 18.45 1.22 15.45
N ALA A 135 17.18 1.51 15.75
CA ALA A 135 16.71 2.87 15.91
C ALA A 135 17.40 3.57 17.10
N PRO A 136 17.89 4.82 16.96
CA PRO A 136 18.45 5.58 18.07
C PRO A 136 17.34 6.04 19.02
N GLY A 137 17.68 6.24 20.29
CA GLY A 137 16.75 6.79 21.31
C GLY A 137 16.33 5.78 22.38
N ALA A 138 15.34 6.20 23.19
CA ALA A 138 14.79 5.42 24.28
C ALA A 138 14.01 4.18 23.76
N GLN A 139 13.87 3.16 24.59
CA GLN A 139 13.22 1.91 24.20
C GLN A 139 11.79 2.13 23.68
N SER A 140 11.05 3.09 24.26
CA SER A 140 9.70 3.49 23.81
C SER A 140 9.69 3.98 22.36
N ASP A 141 10.68 4.78 21.96
CA ASP A 141 10.72 5.45 20.66
C ASP A 141 11.12 4.46 19.55
N ARG A 142 11.98 3.50 19.90
CA ARG A 142 12.34 2.36 19.04
C ARG A 142 11.13 1.49 18.73
N PHE A 143 10.32 1.18 19.75
CA PHE A 143 9.07 0.45 19.56
C PHE A 143 8.07 1.23 18.71
N ALA A 144 7.90 2.53 18.97
CA ALA A 144 7.02 3.38 18.16
C ALA A 144 7.42 3.38 16.67
N THR A 145 8.72 3.40 16.39
CA THR A 145 9.27 3.31 15.03
C THR A 145 8.86 1.99 14.35
N GLY A 146 9.03 0.86 15.02
CA GLY A 146 8.60 -0.44 14.49
C GLY A 146 7.10 -0.49 14.21
N VAL A 147 6.27 -0.01 15.15
CA VAL A 147 4.80 0.00 15.02
C VAL A 147 4.31 0.81 13.81
N VAL A 148 4.99 1.89 13.44
CA VAL A 148 4.63 2.71 12.26
C VAL A 148 5.12 2.08 10.95
N ILE A 149 6.33 1.52 10.95
CA ILE A 149 6.95 0.97 9.74
C ILE A 149 6.23 -0.29 9.26
N VAL A 150 5.81 -1.16 10.19
CA VAL A 150 5.19 -2.46 9.86
C VAL A 150 3.96 -2.33 8.94
N PRO A 151 2.89 -1.58 9.29
CA PRO A 151 1.69 -1.50 8.46
C PRO A 151 1.94 -0.83 7.10
N LEU A 152 2.86 0.12 7.03
CA LEU A 152 3.27 0.77 5.79
C LEU A 152 3.97 -0.20 4.85
N LEU A 153 4.99 -0.91 5.35
CA LEU A 153 5.69 -1.94 4.59
C LEU A 153 4.74 -3.05 4.17
N TRP A 154 3.86 -3.47 5.08
CA TRP A 154 2.89 -4.53 4.82
C TRP A 154 1.98 -4.19 3.63
N ALA A 155 1.40 -3.00 3.62
CA ALA A 155 0.55 -2.56 2.50
C ALA A 155 1.33 -2.47 1.18
N CYS A 156 2.53 -1.90 1.19
CA CYS A 156 3.40 -1.81 0.02
C CYS A 156 3.76 -3.19 -0.54
N LEU A 157 4.13 -4.11 0.33
CA LEU A 157 4.50 -5.48 -0.02
C LEU A 157 3.32 -6.24 -0.61
N ILE A 158 2.11 -6.09 -0.08
CA ILE A 158 0.89 -6.69 -0.64
C ILE A 158 0.65 -6.16 -2.06
N ILE A 159 0.68 -4.83 -2.24
CA ILE A 159 0.46 -4.21 -3.55
C ILE A 159 1.50 -4.70 -4.56
N TRP A 160 2.77 -4.76 -4.16
CA TRP A 160 3.84 -5.25 -5.02
C TRP A 160 3.64 -6.71 -5.42
N MET A 161 3.35 -7.59 -4.46
CA MET A 161 3.14 -9.01 -4.70
C MET A 161 1.93 -9.30 -5.60
N LEU A 162 0.88 -8.47 -5.51
CA LEU A 162 -0.30 -8.57 -6.37
C LEU A 162 -0.11 -7.92 -7.75
N SER A 163 0.81 -6.96 -7.87
CA SER A 163 1.10 -6.26 -9.13
C SER A 163 2.05 -7.04 -10.04
N ASP A 164 2.85 -7.94 -9.49
CA ASP A 164 3.79 -8.74 -10.27
C ASP A 164 3.09 -9.89 -11.01
N ARG A 165 3.48 -10.12 -12.26
CA ARG A 165 2.99 -11.24 -13.08
C ARG A 165 3.62 -12.56 -12.66
N VAL A 166 4.83 -12.52 -12.07
CA VAL A 166 5.60 -13.70 -11.68
C VAL A 166 5.79 -13.69 -10.16
N MET A 167 4.97 -14.48 -9.47
CA MET A 167 5.00 -14.55 -8.00
C MET A 167 6.32 -14.99 -7.40
N LEU A 168 7.15 -15.71 -8.15
CA LEU A 168 8.44 -16.17 -7.64
C LEU A 168 9.37 -15.00 -7.29
N ARG A 169 9.28 -13.88 -8.02
CA ARG A 169 10.12 -12.70 -7.80
C ARG A 169 9.83 -12.02 -6.46
N PRO A 170 8.59 -11.60 -6.15
CA PRO A 170 8.24 -11.08 -4.83
C PRO A 170 8.59 -12.06 -3.71
N VAL A 171 8.25 -13.35 -3.87
CA VAL A 171 8.50 -14.35 -2.84
C VAL A 171 10.00 -14.46 -2.51
N LEU A 172 10.87 -14.59 -3.52
CA LEU A 172 12.31 -14.66 -3.33
C LEU A 172 12.86 -13.41 -2.64
N SER A 173 12.46 -12.23 -3.10
CA SER A 173 12.92 -10.97 -2.51
C SER A 173 12.45 -10.78 -1.07
N MET A 174 11.24 -11.24 -0.73
CA MET A 174 10.68 -11.13 0.60
C MET A 174 11.36 -12.11 1.55
N THR A 175 11.63 -13.33 1.11
CA THR A 175 12.43 -14.29 1.88
C THR A 175 13.84 -13.76 2.12
N ALA A 176 14.49 -13.19 1.11
CA ALA A 176 15.81 -12.58 1.25
C ALA A 176 15.78 -11.39 2.23
N ALA A 177 14.80 -10.50 2.11
CA ALA A 177 14.63 -9.37 3.02
C ALA A 177 14.36 -9.83 4.46
N SER A 178 13.53 -10.86 4.66
CA SER A 178 13.29 -11.46 5.97
C SER A 178 14.56 -12.07 6.57
N ALA A 179 15.38 -12.75 5.75
CA ALA A 179 16.64 -13.34 6.21
C ALA A 179 17.65 -12.26 6.65
N ILE A 180 17.78 -11.18 5.87
CA ILE A 180 18.64 -10.03 6.22
C ILE A 180 18.14 -9.38 7.50
N ALA A 181 16.83 -9.14 7.62
CA ALA A 181 16.23 -8.57 8.83
C ALA A 181 16.48 -9.47 10.06
N GLY A 182 16.34 -10.78 9.92
CA GLY A 182 16.67 -11.75 10.96
C GLY A 182 18.14 -11.69 11.38
N ALA A 183 19.07 -11.54 10.42
CA ALA A 183 20.50 -11.38 10.71
C ALA A 183 20.78 -10.08 11.47
N VAL A 184 20.11 -8.98 11.12
CA VAL A 184 20.22 -7.70 11.85
C VAL A 184 19.70 -7.85 13.29
N ILE A 185 18.54 -8.50 13.48
CA ILE A 185 18.00 -8.76 14.82
C ILE A 185 18.98 -9.59 15.65
N ALA A 186 19.51 -10.68 15.08
CA ALA A 186 20.49 -11.52 15.76
C ALA A 186 21.75 -10.72 16.14
N TRP A 187 22.26 -9.89 15.22
CA TRP A 187 23.39 -9.00 15.49
C TRP A 187 23.12 -8.06 16.66
N THR A 188 21.96 -7.39 16.68
CA THR A 188 21.60 -6.46 17.76
C THR A 188 21.40 -7.12 19.12
N LEU A 189 21.11 -8.43 19.18
CA LEU A 189 21.00 -9.18 20.43
C LEU A 189 22.36 -9.66 20.95
N LEU A 190 23.36 -9.76 20.07
CA LEU A 190 24.71 -10.24 20.38
C LEU A 190 25.71 -9.12 20.69
N SER A 191 25.39 -7.88 20.30
CA SER A 191 26.18 -6.65 20.57
C SER A 191 25.78 -5.99 21.88
#